data_AF-F3YBF0-F1
#
_entry.id   AF-F3YBF0-F1
#
_cell.length_a   1.000
_cell.length_b   1.000
_cell.length_c   1.000
_cell.angle_alpha   90.00
_cell.angle_beta   90.00
_cell.angle_gamma   90.00
#
_symmetry.space_group_name_H-M   'P 1'
#
loop_
_entity.id
_entity.type
_entity.pdbx_description
1 polymer ?
#
loop_
_entity_poly.entity_id
_entity_poly.type
_entity_poly.pdbx_seq_one_letter_code
_entity_poly.pdbx_strand_id
1 'polypeptide(L)'
;MNVWIENQIGYLDGYSLIAQPDLIKITVDKEPTDFTNWRWDGINLIHDADNAPLPTPQPPDDVDLLKQQNAKLVLTQTNMQKQLTDTQTQSTNMQKQLDQSNKMVAKLMLEIEQLKKGDDKHAN
;
A
#
# COMPACT_ATOMS: atom_id res chain seq x y z
N MET A 1 4.50 49.50 -13.72
CA MET A 1 5.19 48.66 -14.73
C MET A 1 4.16 47.98 -15.63
N ASN A 2 4.59 47.46 -16.79
CA ASN A 2 3.69 46.75 -17.69
C ASN A 2 3.98 45.25 -17.63
N VAL A 3 2.92 44.46 -17.55
CA VAL A 3 2.95 43.01 -17.71
C VAL A 3 1.99 42.61 -18.81
N TRP A 4 2.25 41.50 -19.46
CA TRP A 4 1.41 40.93 -20.50
C TRP A 4 0.87 39.60 -20.01
N ILE A 5 -0.45 39.46 -19.97
CA ILE A 5 -1.14 38.27 -19.49
C ILE A 5 -2.09 37.73 -20.56
N GLU A 6 -2.47 36.47 -20.43
CA GLU A 6 -3.54 35.91 -21.25
C GLU A 6 -4.86 36.62 -20.92
N ASN A 7 -5.67 36.92 -21.94
CA ASN A 7 -7.00 37.48 -21.72
C ASN A 7 -8.00 36.37 -21.36
N GLN A 8 -7.74 35.70 -20.24
CA GLN A 8 -8.56 34.61 -19.73
C GLN A 8 -8.95 34.91 -18.28
N ILE A 9 -10.25 35.00 -18.02
CA ILE A 9 -10.78 35.22 -16.66
C ILE A 9 -10.35 34.02 -15.79
N GLY A 10 -9.74 34.31 -14.65
CA GLY A 10 -9.20 33.29 -13.75
C GLY A 10 -7.87 33.68 -13.14
N TYR A 11 -7.26 32.75 -12.40
CA TYR A 11 -5.92 32.92 -11.85
C TYR A 11 -4.88 32.88 -12.96
N LEU A 12 -3.82 33.67 -12.83
CA LEU A 12 -2.73 33.68 -13.79
C LEU A 12 -1.96 32.35 -13.72
N ASP A 13 -1.69 31.76 -14.88
CA ASP A 13 -0.72 30.67 -15.04
C ASP A 13 0.68 31.20 -15.45
N GLY A 14 0.77 32.51 -15.72
CA GLY A 14 2.01 33.19 -16.04
C GLY A 14 1.76 34.62 -16.52
N TYR A 15 2.86 35.32 -16.77
CA TYR A 15 2.86 36.63 -17.42
C TYR A 15 4.20 36.86 -18.13
N SER A 16 4.25 37.86 -18.99
CA SER A 16 5.47 38.32 -19.65
C SER A 16 5.79 39.76 -19.27
N LEU A 17 7.08 40.08 -19.20
CA LEU A 17 7.58 41.45 -19.06
C LEU A 17 7.77 42.15 -20.43
N ILE A 18 7.51 41.43 -21.52
CA ILE A 18 7.66 41.91 -22.90
C ILE A 18 6.35 41.66 -23.65
N ALA A 19 6.03 42.53 -24.61
CA ALA A 19 4.85 42.37 -25.45
C ALA A 19 4.91 41.06 -26.26
N GLN A 20 3.80 40.33 -26.26
CA GLN A 20 3.59 39.15 -27.09
C GLN A 20 2.29 39.29 -27.89
N PRO A 21 2.18 38.67 -29.08
CA PRO A 21 1.02 38.83 -29.97
C PRO A 21 -0.33 38.48 -29.33
N ASP A 22 -0.35 37.45 -28.47
CA ASP A 22 -1.59 36.87 -27.93
C ASP A 22 -1.90 37.33 -26.49
N LEU A 23 -1.10 38.25 -25.94
CA LEU A 23 -1.23 38.71 -24.55
C LEU A 23 -1.72 40.16 -24.49
N ILE A 24 -2.57 40.45 -23.51
CA ILE A 24 -3.04 41.81 -23.24
C ILE A 24 -2.10 42.54 -22.29
N LYS A 25 -1.89 43.83 -22.55
CA LYS A 25 -1.06 44.70 -21.71
C LYS A 25 -1.83 45.18 -20.50
N ILE A 26 -1.32 44.89 -19.31
CA ILE A 26 -1.84 45.40 -18.03
C ILE A 26 -0.77 46.26 -17.36
N THR A 27 -1.18 47.37 -16.77
CA THR A 27 -0.29 48.21 -15.96
C THR A 27 -0.49 47.86 -14.49
N VAL A 28 0.57 47.47 -13.81
CA VAL A 28 0.57 47.09 -12.39
C VAL A 28 1.59 47.93 -11.62
N ASP A 29 1.38 48.13 -10.32
CA ASP A 29 2.30 48.93 -9.49
C ASP A 29 3.61 48.21 -9.18
N LYS A 30 3.54 46.88 -8.98
CA LYS A 30 4.66 45.99 -8.65
C LYS A 30 4.62 44.70 -9.47
N GLU A 31 5.75 44.04 -9.61
CA GLU A 31 5.85 42.77 -10.32
C GLU A 31 5.11 41.67 -9.56
N PRO A 32 4.22 40.90 -10.19
CA PRO A 32 3.49 39.81 -9.55
C PRO A 32 4.37 38.55 -9.48
N THR A 33 5.37 38.55 -8.59
CA THR A 33 6.29 37.40 -8.42
C THR A 33 5.58 36.13 -7.97
N ASP A 34 4.43 36.26 -7.32
CA ASP A 34 3.53 35.21 -6.87
C ASP A 34 2.29 35.11 -7.77
N PHE A 35 2.47 35.17 -9.10
CA PHE A 35 1.40 35.31 -10.09
C PHE A 35 0.23 34.33 -9.93
N THR A 36 0.46 33.12 -9.38
CA THR A 36 -0.61 32.14 -9.07
C THR A 36 -1.65 32.65 -8.06
N ASN A 37 -1.31 33.69 -7.28
CA ASN A 37 -2.20 34.36 -6.35
C ASN A 37 -2.92 35.57 -6.96
N TRP A 38 -2.70 35.86 -8.25
CA TRP A 38 -3.32 36.97 -8.95
C TRP A 38 -4.41 36.46 -9.87
N ARG A 39 -5.55 37.14 -9.88
CA ARG A 39 -6.74 36.81 -10.67
C ARG A 39 -7.09 37.93 -11.62
N TRP A 40 -7.27 37.59 -12.89
CA TRP A 40 -7.88 38.46 -13.90
C TRP A 40 -9.40 38.31 -13.85
N ASP A 41 -10.12 39.42 -13.63
CA ASP A 41 -11.59 39.44 -13.62
C ASP A 41 -12.22 39.91 -14.95
N GLY A 42 -11.39 40.18 -15.97
CA GLY A 42 -11.80 40.77 -17.24
C GLY A 42 -11.59 42.29 -17.34
N ILE A 43 -11.26 42.95 -16.22
CA ILE A 43 -11.10 44.40 -16.12
C ILE A 43 -9.82 44.75 -15.34
N ASN A 44 -9.63 44.14 -14.18
CA ASN A 44 -8.56 44.38 -13.23
C ASN A 44 -7.80 43.10 -12.91
N LEU A 45 -6.51 43.27 -12.65
CA LEU A 45 -5.69 42.22 -12.05
C LEU A 45 -5.70 42.40 -10.52
N ILE A 46 -6.28 41.42 -9.82
CA ILE A 46 -6.55 41.46 -8.38
C ILE A 46 -5.66 40.44 -7.68
N HIS A 47 -5.04 40.81 -6.57
CA HIS A 47 -4.34 39.86 -5.69
C HIS A 47 -5.36 39.16 -4.79
N ASP A 48 -5.56 37.85 -4.98
CA ASP A 48 -6.58 37.02 -4.31
C ASP A 48 -5.95 35.72 -3.79
N ALA A 49 -4.95 35.86 -2.92
CA ALA A 49 -4.20 34.72 -2.37
C ALA A 49 -5.07 33.77 -1.52
N ASP A 50 -6.08 34.31 -0.83
CA ASP A 50 -6.95 33.53 0.06
C ASP A 50 -7.86 32.55 -0.70
N ASN A 51 -8.19 32.86 -1.96
CA ASN A 51 -9.02 32.02 -2.82
C ASN A 51 -8.21 31.34 -3.94
N ALA A 52 -6.89 31.45 -3.93
CA ALA A 52 -6.02 30.90 -4.96
C ALA A 52 -6.15 29.36 -5.00
N PRO A 53 -6.06 28.74 -6.19
CA PRO A 53 -6.08 27.29 -6.30
C PRO A 53 -4.95 26.69 -5.48
N LEU A 54 -5.29 25.72 -4.64
CA LEU A 54 -4.26 24.98 -3.92
C LEU A 54 -3.36 24.26 -4.93
N PRO A 55 -2.05 24.19 -4.68
CA PRO A 55 -1.16 23.40 -5.51
C PRO A 55 -1.67 21.97 -5.58
N THR A 56 -1.55 21.35 -6.76
CA THR A 56 -1.90 19.94 -6.91
C THR A 56 -1.12 19.12 -5.89
N PRO A 57 -1.77 18.18 -5.16
CA PRO A 57 -1.08 17.31 -4.22
C PRO A 57 0.09 16.64 -4.92
N GLN A 58 1.29 16.82 -4.37
CA GLN A 58 2.46 16.16 -4.92
C GLN A 58 2.25 14.65 -4.77
N PRO A 59 2.47 13.84 -5.83
CA PRO A 59 2.46 12.39 -5.69
C PRO A 59 3.49 11.98 -4.61
N PRO A 60 3.29 10.84 -3.95
CA PRO A 60 4.26 10.34 -2.97
C PRO A 60 5.66 10.28 -3.60
N ASP A 61 6.63 10.75 -2.84
CA ASP A 61 8.06 10.54 -3.12
C ASP A 61 8.35 9.03 -3.24
N ASP A 62 9.26 8.67 -4.14
CA ASP A 62 9.82 7.31 -4.30
C ASP A 62 10.21 6.70 -2.95
N VAL A 63 10.78 7.48 -2.03
CA VAL A 63 11.15 7.04 -0.67
C VAL A 63 9.92 6.62 0.14
N ASP A 64 8.83 7.37 0.07
CA ASP A 64 7.60 7.04 0.79
C ASP A 64 6.89 5.83 0.18
N LEU A 65 6.94 5.70 -1.16
CA LEU A 65 6.47 4.50 -1.85
C LEU A 65 7.29 3.27 -1.42
N LEU A 66 8.62 3.39 -1.37
CA LEU A 66 9.52 2.32 -0.93
C LEU A 66 9.27 1.92 0.53
N LYS A 67 9.06 2.88 1.43
CA LYS A 67 8.68 2.59 2.83
C LYS A 67 7.38 1.79 2.90
N GLN A 68 6.37 2.19 2.13
CA GLN A 68 5.07 1.51 2.10
C GLN A 68 5.21 0.08 1.57
N GLN A 69 5.98 -0.12 0.49
CA GLN A 69 6.26 -1.44 -0.07
C GLN A 69 7.03 -2.32 0.92
N ASN A 70 8.05 -1.78 1.58
CA ASN A 70 8.82 -2.49 2.60
C ASN A 70 7.96 -2.92 3.79
N ALA A 71 7.07 -2.04 4.29
CA ALA A 71 6.14 -2.39 5.36
C ALA A 71 5.23 -3.56 4.95
N LYS A 72 4.72 -3.55 3.71
CA LYS A 72 3.90 -4.64 3.18
C LYS A 72 4.69 -5.95 3.07
N LEU A 73 5.93 -5.90 2.58
CA LEU A 73 6.80 -7.07 2.48
C LEU A 73 7.08 -7.70 3.85
N VAL A 74 7.38 -6.89 4.87
CA VAL A 74 7.62 -7.36 6.24
C VAL A 74 6.38 -8.04 6.82
N LEU A 75 5.19 -7.46 6.61
CA LEU A 75 3.93 -8.07 7.04
C LEU A 75 3.69 -9.41 6.36
N THR A 76 3.88 -9.49 5.04
CA THR A 76 3.75 -10.74 4.29
C THR A 76 4.74 -11.80 4.78
N GLN A 77 6.00 -11.43 4.98
CA GLN A 77 7.04 -12.34 5.49
C GLN A 77 6.68 -12.88 6.87
N THR A 78 6.23 -12.02 7.78
CA THR A 78 5.81 -12.40 9.13
C THR A 78 4.65 -13.39 9.10
N ASN A 79 3.65 -13.14 8.24
CA ASN A 79 2.50 -14.02 8.10
C ASN A 79 2.88 -15.39 7.53
N MET A 80 3.76 -15.43 6.52
CA MET A 80 4.27 -16.70 5.98
C MET A 80 5.07 -17.49 7.02
N GLN A 81 5.92 -16.83 7.81
CA GLN A 81 6.69 -17.48 8.86
C GLN A 81 5.78 -18.11 9.93
N LYS A 82 4.70 -17.41 10.29
CA LYS A 82 3.68 -17.94 11.20
C LYS A 82 3.01 -19.19 10.62
N GLN A 83 2.55 -19.12 9.37
CA GLN A 83 1.90 -20.26 8.70
C GLN A 83 2.80 -21.49 8.61
N LEU A 84 4.10 -21.29 8.30
CA LEU A 84 5.07 -22.38 8.29
C LEU A 84 5.22 -23.02 9.67
N THR A 85 5.28 -22.19 10.72
CA THR A 85 5.40 -22.67 12.11
C THR A 85 4.17 -23.46 12.55
N ASP A 86 2.98 -22.97 12.22
CA ASP A 86 1.72 -23.64 12.53
C ASP A 86 1.62 -24.98 11.79
N THR A 87 2.00 -25.00 10.51
CA THR A 87 2.04 -26.22 9.68
C THR A 87 3.02 -27.25 10.23
N GLN A 88 4.23 -26.82 10.61
CA GLN A 88 5.23 -27.69 11.21
C GLN A 88 4.74 -28.31 12.53
N THR A 89 4.06 -27.51 13.34
CA THR A 89 3.46 -27.96 14.60
C THR A 89 2.37 -29.00 14.36
N GLN A 90 1.48 -28.76 13.40
CA GLN A 90 0.44 -29.71 13.01
C GLN A 90 1.03 -31.03 12.50
N SER A 91 2.04 -30.97 11.63
CA SER A 91 2.74 -32.15 11.13
C SER A 91 3.37 -32.97 12.25
N THR A 92 3.99 -32.31 13.22
CA THR A 92 4.61 -32.97 14.38
C THR A 92 3.54 -33.67 15.25
N ASN A 93 2.40 -33.03 15.45
CA ASN A 93 1.29 -33.61 16.20
C ASN A 93 0.66 -34.80 15.46
N MET A 94 0.49 -34.72 14.15
CA MET A 94 0.02 -35.83 13.33
C MET A 94 0.98 -37.03 13.39
N GLN A 95 2.29 -36.79 13.33
CA GLN A 95 3.28 -37.86 13.47
C GLN A 95 3.15 -38.57 14.83
N LYS A 96 2.99 -37.81 15.92
CA LYS A 96 2.77 -38.39 17.25
C LYS A 96 1.51 -39.25 17.31
N GLN A 97 0.41 -38.82 16.69
CA GLN A 97 -0.83 -39.60 16.64
C GLN A 97 -0.67 -40.88 15.81
N LEU A 98 0.09 -40.81 14.71
CA LEU A 98 0.40 -41.97 13.89
C LEU A 98 1.22 -43.01 14.69
N ASP A 99 2.25 -42.55 15.41
CA ASP A 99 3.08 -43.42 16.25
C ASP A 99 2.27 -44.08 17.37
N GLN A 100 1.34 -43.34 17.98
CA GLN A 100 0.41 -43.87 18.99
C GLN A 100 -0.52 -44.93 18.41
N SER A 101 -1.10 -44.67 17.22
CA SER A 101 -1.96 -45.64 16.54
C SER A 101 -1.19 -46.91 16.18
N ASN A 102 0.04 -46.78 15.66
CA ASN A 102 0.90 -47.92 15.34
C ASN A 102 1.20 -48.78 16.58
N LYS A 103 1.47 -48.16 17.74
CA LYS A 103 1.66 -48.89 19.01
C LYS A 103 0.40 -49.64 19.44
N MET A 104 -0.78 -49.03 19.29
CA MET A 104 -2.06 -49.69 19.61
C MET A 104 -2.32 -50.88 18.69
N VAL A 105 -2.12 -50.71 17.39
CA VAL A 105 -2.26 -51.77 16.38
C VAL A 105 -1.32 -52.94 16.70
N ALA A 106 -0.06 -52.66 17.02
CA ALA A 106 0.89 -53.71 17.41
C ALA A 106 0.44 -54.47 18.67
N LYS A 107 -0.11 -53.77 19.67
CA LYS A 107 -0.64 -54.40 20.89
C LYS A 107 -1.83 -55.31 20.60
N LEU A 108 -2.77 -54.86 19.76
CA LEU A 108 -3.93 -55.67 19.36
C LEU A 108 -3.50 -56.92 18.57
N MET A 109 -2.51 -56.82 17.69
CA MET A 109 -1.98 -57.99 16.98
C MET A 109 -1.42 -59.05 17.93
N LEU A 110 -0.65 -58.62 18.96
CA LEU A 110 -0.13 -59.52 19.98
C LEU A 110 -1.26 -60.22 20.77
N GLU A 111 -2.30 -59.48 21.12
CA GLU A 111 -3.46 -60.01 21.84
C GLU A 111 -4.23 -61.04 21.00
N ILE A 112 -4.44 -60.78 19.71
CA ILE A 112 -5.04 -61.74 18.76
C ILE A 112 -4.19 -63.02 18.66
N GLU A 113 -2.86 -62.90 18.60
CA GLU A 113 -1.97 -64.06 18.52
C GLU A 113 -2.03 -64.91 19.80
N GLN A 114 -2.15 -64.27 20.96
CA GLN A 114 -2.30 -64.97 22.24
C GLN A 114 -3.63 -65.72 22.34
N LEU A 115 -4.74 -65.11 21.89
CA LEU A 115 -6.06 -65.76 21.88
C LEU A 115 -6.07 -67.02 21.00
N LYS A 116 -5.49 -66.94 19.79
CA LYS A 116 -5.37 -68.12 18.90
C LYS A 116 -4.62 -69.28 19.55
N LYS A 117 -3.52 -69.01 20.25
CA LYS A 117 -2.74 -70.04 20.97
C LYS A 117 -3.46 -70.61 22.20
N GLY A 118 -4.45 -69.90 22.74
CA GLY A 118 -5.28 -70.35 23.84
C GLY A 118 -6.34 -71.37 23.40
N ASP A 119 -6.99 -71.14 22.26
CA ASP A 119 -8.02 -72.03 21.72
C ASP A 119 -7.45 -73.40 21.28
N ASP A 120 -6.25 -73.42 20.70
CA ASP A 120 -5.56 -74.67 20.30
C ASP A 120 -5.23 -75.59 21.48
N LYS A 121 -5.15 -75.06 22.72
CA LYS A 121 -4.88 -75.86 23.93
C LYS A 121 -6.11 -76.56 24.51
N HIS A 122 -7.30 -76.20 24.05
CA HIS A 122 -8.57 -76.76 24.55
C HIS A 122 -9.30 -77.67 23.53
N ALA A 123 -8.74 -77.86 22.33
CA ALA A 123 -9.34 -78.63 21.25
C ALA A 123 -8.88 -80.10 21.14
N ASN A 124 -8.29 -80.69 22.19
CA ASN A 124 -7.81 -82.08 22.20
C ASN A 124 -8.41 -82.89 23.34
#